data_AF-A0A1N7PFF4-F1
#
_entry.id   AF-A0A1N7PFF4-F1
#
_cell.length_a   1.000
_cell.length_b   1.000
_cell.length_c   1.000
_cell.angle_alpha   90.00
_cell.angle_beta   90.00
_cell.angle_gamma   90.00
#
_symmetry.space_group_name_H-M   'P 1'
#
loop_
_entity.id
_entity.type
_entity.pdbx_description
1 polymer ?
#
loop_
_entity_poly.entity_id
_entity_poly.type
_entity_poly.pdbx_seq_one_letter_code
_entity_poly.pdbx_strand_id
1 'polypeptide(L)'
;MNRFRKEELRKHHEERAGLSSSDVDRMDSEDAVEIEVLELAKRIHIARFPEEYDHMYDSVSDARVRASGTNPMSDDYIAEVNVRRTTAPVMPLSASGVATSSDSWEIAYIEADRLIRGTSE
;
A
#
# COMPACT_ATOMS: atom_id res chain seq x y z
N MET A 1 8.34 20.19 13.86
CA MET A 1 8.46 18.72 13.69
C MET A 1 7.56 18.03 14.72
N ASN A 2 6.61 17.19 14.28
CA ASN A 2 5.67 16.46 15.16
C ASN A 2 6.41 15.36 15.96
N ARG A 3 5.84 14.92 17.10
CA ARG A 3 6.39 13.88 18.00
C ARG A 3 6.80 12.60 17.25
N PHE A 4 5.95 12.12 16.34
CA PHE A 4 6.24 10.93 15.54
C PHE A 4 7.56 11.06 14.76
N ARG A 5 7.75 12.18 14.04
CA ARG A 5 8.97 12.44 13.28
C ARG A 5 10.21 12.56 14.18
N LYS A 6 10.05 13.06 15.41
CA LYS A 6 11.15 13.09 16.39
C LYS A 6 11.53 11.69 16.86
N GLU A 7 10.53 10.82 17.06
CA GLU A 7 10.77 9.42 17.45
C GLU A 7 11.43 8.63 16.32
N GLU A 8 11.02 8.83 15.07
CA GLU A 8 11.67 8.21 13.90
C GLU A 8 13.12 8.67 13.74
N LEU A 9 13.37 9.98 13.81
CA LEU A 9 14.72 10.53 13.73
C LEU A 9 15.62 9.96 14.84
N ARG A 10 15.07 9.80 16.05
CA ARG A 10 15.81 9.21 17.18
C ARG A 10 16.19 7.76 16.90
N LYS A 11 15.25 6.92 16.44
CA LYS A 11 15.53 5.52 16.08
C LYS A 11 16.59 5.43 14.99
N HIS A 12 16.44 6.23 13.93
CA HIS A 12 17.39 6.31 12.84
C HIS A 12 18.81 6.65 13.33
N HIS A 13 18.94 7.61 14.26
CA HIS A 13 20.23 7.95 14.89
C HIS A 13 20.75 6.84 15.81
N GLU A 14 19.89 6.19 16.59
CA GLU A 14 20.25 5.07 17.47
C GLU A 14 20.77 3.87 16.66
N GLU A 15 20.13 3.54 15.55
CA GLU A 15 20.50 2.44 14.65
C GLU A 15 21.84 2.67 13.95
N ARG A 16 22.20 3.94 13.70
CA ARG A 16 23.45 4.34 13.04
C ARG A 16 24.58 4.65 14.03
N ALA A 17 24.28 4.66 15.33
CA ALA A 17 25.25 5.00 16.36
C ALA A 17 26.32 3.90 16.49
N GLY A 18 27.59 4.27 16.32
CA GLY A 18 28.72 3.35 16.48
C GLY A 18 29.06 2.51 15.25
N LEU A 19 28.35 2.71 14.13
CA LEU A 19 28.70 2.11 12.83
C LEU A 19 29.81 2.90 12.14
N SER A 20 30.51 2.23 11.20
CA SER A 20 31.48 2.89 10.34
C SER A 20 30.76 3.78 9.32
N SER A 21 31.46 4.80 8.80
CA SER A 21 30.90 5.66 7.74
C SER A 21 30.40 4.83 6.55
N SER A 22 31.17 3.81 6.14
CA SER A 22 30.79 2.92 5.04
C SER A 22 29.55 2.08 5.31
N ASP A 23 29.32 1.66 6.57
CA ASP A 23 28.13 0.89 6.92
C ASP A 23 26.89 1.78 6.92
N VAL A 24 27.01 3.01 7.43
CA VAL A 24 25.93 4.00 7.40
C VAL A 24 25.56 4.35 5.95
N ASP A 25 26.56 4.61 5.09
CA ASP A 25 26.32 4.92 3.67
C ASP A 25 25.60 3.77 2.95
N ARG A 26 25.97 2.51 3.25
CA ARG A 26 25.30 1.32 2.71
C ARG A 26 23.85 1.24 3.19
N MET A 27 23.60 1.41 4.50
CA MET A 27 22.24 1.39 5.05
C MET A 27 21.37 2.49 4.45
N ASP A 28 21.90 3.72 4.32
CA ASP A 28 21.16 4.84 3.72
C ASP A 28 20.83 4.57 2.24
N SER A 29 21.72 3.89 1.51
CA SER A 29 21.45 3.48 0.12
C SER A 29 20.39 2.38 0.02
N GLU A 30 20.41 1.41 0.93
CA GLU A 30 19.40 0.33 1.01
C GLU A 30 18.02 0.91 1.37
N ASP A 31 17.96 1.82 2.35
CA ASP A 31 16.76 2.54 2.75
C ASP A 31 16.20 3.39 1.59
N ALA A 32 17.07 4.07 0.83
CA ALA A 32 16.65 4.85 -0.33
C ALA A 32 16.00 3.98 -1.41
N VAL A 33 16.56 2.82 -1.69
CA VAL A 33 15.99 1.84 -2.64
C VAL A 33 14.65 1.30 -2.13
N GLU A 34 14.54 0.97 -0.84
CA GLU A 34 13.27 0.51 -0.25
C GLU A 34 12.19 1.59 -0.35
N ILE A 35 12.53 2.86 -0.08
CA ILE A 35 11.59 3.98 -0.25
C ILE A 35 11.10 4.07 -1.69
N GLU A 36 11.99 3.92 -2.67
CA GLU A 36 11.62 3.96 -4.08
C GLU A 36 10.69 2.80 -4.47
N VAL A 37 10.99 1.59 -3.99
CA VAL A 37 10.12 0.40 -4.16
C VAL A 37 8.73 0.68 -3.57
N LEU A 38 8.65 1.18 -2.34
CA LEU A 38 7.39 1.47 -1.68
C LEU A 38 6.56 2.54 -2.42
N GLU A 39 7.19 3.60 -2.92
CA GLU A 39 6.48 4.64 -3.68
C GLU A 39 6.00 4.15 -5.05
N LEU A 40 6.76 3.27 -5.72
CA LEU A 40 6.28 2.61 -6.93
C LEU A 40 5.15 1.63 -6.64
N ALA A 41 5.26 0.82 -5.58
CA ALA A 41 4.22 -0.12 -5.16
C ALA A 41 2.90 0.59 -4.89
N LYS A 42 2.92 1.72 -4.18
CA LYS A 42 1.72 2.57 -3.95
C LYS A 42 1.06 2.97 -5.26
N ARG A 43 1.84 3.45 -6.24
CA ARG A 43 1.31 3.88 -7.54
C ARG A 43 0.70 2.72 -8.31
N ILE A 44 1.36 1.56 -8.34
CA ILE A 44 0.84 0.34 -8.97
C ILE A 44 -0.46 -0.10 -8.29
N HIS A 45 -0.48 -0.11 -6.95
CA HIS A 45 -1.64 -0.51 -6.17
C HIS A 45 -2.86 0.36 -6.45
N ILE A 46 -2.70 1.69 -6.37
CA ILE A 46 -3.76 2.65 -6.67
C ILE A 46 -4.28 2.50 -8.11
N ALA A 47 -3.38 2.26 -9.08
CA ALA A 47 -3.77 2.13 -10.48
C ALA A 47 -4.53 0.82 -10.77
N ARG A 48 -4.18 -0.28 -10.10
CA ARG A 48 -4.76 -1.61 -10.36
C ARG A 48 -5.97 -1.94 -9.52
N PHE A 49 -5.96 -1.47 -8.26
CA PHE A 49 -7.01 -1.73 -7.28
C PHE A 49 -7.55 -0.40 -6.73
N PRO A 50 -8.04 0.51 -7.59
CA PRO A 50 -8.54 1.81 -7.15
C PRO A 50 -9.72 1.67 -6.19
N GLU A 51 -10.51 0.59 -6.32
CA GLU A 51 -11.69 0.33 -5.49
C GLU A 51 -11.38 0.18 -4.00
N GLU A 52 -10.15 -0.19 -3.63
CA GLU A 52 -9.76 -0.34 -2.21
C GLU A 52 -9.70 1.02 -1.50
N TYR A 53 -9.67 2.11 -2.26
CA TYR A 53 -9.62 3.48 -1.74
C TYR A 53 -10.97 4.21 -1.82
N ASP A 54 -12.03 3.59 -2.37
CA ASP A 54 -13.33 4.25 -2.55
C ASP A 54 -13.89 4.79 -1.22
N HIS A 55 -13.73 4.01 -0.14
CA HIS A 55 -14.19 4.37 1.20
C HIS A 55 -13.55 5.66 1.75
N MET A 56 -12.40 6.09 1.21
CA MET A 56 -11.74 7.34 1.59
C MET A 56 -12.54 8.57 1.15
N TYR A 57 -13.45 8.41 0.20
CA TYR A 57 -14.34 9.43 -0.32
C TYR A 57 -15.81 9.22 0.08
N ASP A 58 -16.08 8.28 0.99
CA ASP A 58 -17.42 8.03 1.50
C ASP A 58 -17.97 9.31 2.16
N SER A 59 -19.23 9.65 1.86
CA SER A 59 -19.98 10.60 2.66
C SER A 59 -20.27 10.00 4.06
N VAL A 60 -20.75 10.83 4.99
CA VAL A 60 -21.18 10.34 6.32
C VAL A 60 -22.28 9.27 6.20
N SER A 61 -23.16 9.37 5.19
CA SER A 61 -24.16 8.35 4.90
C SER A 61 -23.53 7.06 4.39
N ASP A 62 -22.62 7.15 3.41
CA ASP A 62 -22.00 5.97 2.78
C ASP A 62 -21.15 5.19 3.80
N ALA A 63 -20.40 5.91 4.63
CA ALA A 63 -19.62 5.32 5.71
C ALA A 63 -20.50 4.54 6.71
N ARG A 64 -21.72 5.02 6.99
CA ARG A 64 -22.69 4.31 7.86
C ARG A 64 -23.24 3.06 7.19
N VAL A 65 -23.57 3.14 5.89
CA VAL A 65 -24.00 1.97 5.11
C VAL A 65 -22.90 0.91 5.11
N ARG A 66 -21.64 1.32 4.87
CA ARG A 66 -20.47 0.44 4.93
C ARG A 66 -20.28 -0.20 6.31
N ALA A 67 -20.41 0.58 7.38
CA ALA A 67 -20.33 0.10 8.75
C ALA A 67 -21.43 -0.93 9.11
N SER A 68 -22.57 -0.87 8.43
CA SER A 68 -23.63 -1.88 8.56
C SER A 68 -23.38 -3.16 7.76
N GLY A 69 -22.26 -3.24 7.03
CA GLY A 69 -21.87 -4.41 6.25
C GLY A 69 -22.30 -4.37 4.79
N THR A 70 -22.81 -3.24 4.30
CA THR A 70 -23.32 -3.09 2.92
C THR A 70 -22.43 -2.15 2.12
N ASN A 71 -22.07 -2.52 0.90
CA ASN A 71 -21.33 -1.64 0.01
C ASN A 71 -22.26 -0.52 -0.52
N PRO A 72 -21.94 0.77 -0.29
CA PRO A 72 -22.78 1.90 -0.75
C PRO A 72 -22.70 2.13 -2.27
N MET A 73 -21.79 1.47 -2.97
CA MET A 73 -21.62 1.62 -4.42
C MET A 73 -22.77 0.96 -5.20
N SER A 74 -23.00 1.42 -6.43
CA SER A 74 -24.02 0.83 -7.31
C SER A 74 -23.71 -0.63 -7.66
N ASP A 75 -24.75 -1.44 -7.85
CA ASP A 75 -24.62 -2.85 -8.24
C ASP A 75 -23.78 -3.05 -9.51
N ASP A 76 -23.94 -2.19 -10.52
CA ASP A 76 -23.17 -2.24 -11.77
C ASP A 76 -21.66 -2.09 -11.53
N TYR A 77 -21.27 -1.11 -10.71
CA TYR A 77 -19.87 -0.89 -10.32
C TYR A 77 -19.31 -2.07 -9.51
N ILE A 78 -20.10 -2.62 -8.57
CA ILE A 78 -19.71 -3.80 -7.79
C ILE A 78 -19.46 -4.99 -8.71
N ALA A 79 -20.31 -5.20 -9.71
CA ALA A 79 -20.13 -6.27 -10.69
C ALA A 79 -18.84 -6.08 -11.50
N GLU A 80 -18.55 -4.86 -11.96
CA GLU A 80 -17.30 -4.55 -12.68
C GLU A 80 -16.05 -4.82 -11.82
N VAL A 81 -16.06 -4.37 -10.56
CA VAL A 81 -14.98 -4.64 -9.58
C VAL A 81 -14.79 -6.14 -9.39
N ASN A 82 -15.86 -6.90 -9.19
CA ASN A 82 -15.79 -8.35 -9.00
C ASN A 82 -15.20 -9.05 -10.23
N VAL A 83 -15.54 -8.60 -11.44
CA VAL A 83 -14.92 -9.12 -12.67
C VAL A 83 -13.42 -8.82 -12.70
N ARG A 84 -13.00 -7.58 -12.39
CA ARG A 84 -11.56 -7.24 -12.33
C ARG A 84 -10.82 -8.11 -11.31
N ARG A 85 -11.38 -8.27 -10.10
CA ARG A 85 -10.74 -9.05 -9.03
C ARG A 85 -10.71 -10.56 -9.31
N THR A 86 -11.69 -11.13 -10.00
CA THR A 86 -11.66 -12.56 -10.37
C THR A 86 -10.59 -12.89 -11.42
N THR A 87 -10.14 -11.89 -12.20
CA THR A 87 -9.02 -12.05 -13.14
C THR A 87 -7.64 -11.89 -12.49
N ALA A 88 -7.58 -11.36 -11.28
CA ALA A 88 -6.36 -11.20 -10.50
C ALA A 88 -6.26 -12.29 -9.40
N PRO A 89 -5.06 -12.68 -8.97
CA PRO A 89 -4.87 -13.63 -7.88
C PRO A 89 -5.05 -12.95 -6.51
N VAL A 90 -6.21 -12.30 -6.31
CA VAL A 90 -6.57 -11.58 -5.08
C VAL A 90 -7.89 -12.09 -4.51
N MET A 91 -8.05 -11.96 -3.21
CA MET A 91 -9.28 -12.32 -2.53
C MET A 91 -10.41 -11.34 -2.91
N PRO A 92 -11.66 -11.82 -2.91
CA PRO A 92 -12.82 -10.95 -3.06
C PRO A 92 -12.89 -9.89 -1.95
N LEU A 93 -13.54 -8.78 -2.25
CA LEU A 93 -13.89 -7.79 -1.24
C LEU A 93 -14.94 -8.36 -0.28
N SER A 94 -15.03 -7.79 0.92
CA SER A 94 -16.12 -8.04 1.85
C SER A 94 -17.47 -7.59 1.26
N ALA A 95 -18.57 -7.99 1.91
CA ALA A 95 -19.91 -7.47 1.58
C ALA A 95 -20.01 -5.94 1.67
N SER A 96 -19.17 -5.32 2.50
CA SER A 96 -19.04 -3.87 2.63
C SER A 96 -18.08 -3.25 1.62
N GLY A 97 -17.53 -4.01 0.67
CA GLY A 97 -16.63 -3.50 -0.37
C GLY A 97 -15.24 -3.09 0.14
N VAL A 98 -14.71 -3.79 1.14
CA VAL A 98 -13.37 -3.54 1.72
C VAL A 98 -12.49 -4.77 1.49
N ALA A 99 -11.19 -4.56 1.22
CA ALA A 99 -10.23 -5.65 1.09
C ALA A 99 -10.17 -6.50 2.37
N THR A 100 -10.07 -7.82 2.21
CA THR A 100 -10.06 -8.80 3.31
C THR A 100 -8.68 -9.41 3.55
N SER A 101 -7.72 -9.10 2.70
CA SER A 101 -6.33 -9.61 2.67
C SER A 101 -5.39 -8.51 2.16
N SER A 102 -4.08 -8.76 2.26
CA SER A 102 -3.00 -7.91 1.76
C SER A 102 -2.48 -8.33 0.38
N ASP A 103 -3.14 -9.25 -0.32
CA ASP A 103 -2.65 -9.83 -1.57
C ASP A 103 -2.50 -8.81 -2.71
N SER A 104 -3.45 -7.90 -2.85
CA SER A 104 -3.41 -6.78 -3.79
C SER A 104 -2.15 -5.93 -3.59
N TRP A 105 -1.84 -5.63 -2.33
CA TRP A 105 -0.63 -4.90 -1.92
C TRP A 105 0.64 -5.71 -2.19
N GLU A 106 0.65 -7.01 -1.84
CA GLU A 106 1.80 -7.90 -2.07
C GLU A 106 2.14 -8.00 -3.56
N ILE A 107 1.14 -8.13 -4.43
CA ILE A 107 1.33 -8.13 -5.88
C ILE A 107 1.95 -6.82 -6.35
N ALA A 108 1.44 -5.68 -5.87
CA ALA A 108 1.96 -4.37 -6.22
C ALA A 108 3.41 -4.17 -5.73
N TYR A 109 3.72 -4.64 -4.53
CA TYR A 109 5.06 -4.59 -3.96
C TYR A 109 6.05 -5.47 -4.72
N ILE A 110 5.69 -6.73 -5.00
CA ILE A 110 6.55 -7.67 -5.76
C ILE A 110 6.87 -7.12 -7.14
N GLU A 111 5.88 -6.51 -7.81
CA GLU A 111 6.13 -5.89 -9.11
C GLU A 111 7.04 -4.65 -9.02
N ALA A 112 6.80 -3.78 -8.05
CA ALA A 112 7.64 -2.62 -7.82
C ALA A 112 9.09 -3.03 -7.48
N ASP A 113 9.24 -4.02 -6.60
CA ASP A 113 10.53 -4.59 -6.21
C ASP A 113 11.28 -5.14 -7.43
N ARG A 114 10.60 -5.94 -8.26
CA ARG A 114 11.15 -6.45 -9.51
C ARG A 114 11.59 -5.34 -10.46
N LEU A 115 10.83 -4.24 -10.54
CA LEU A 115 11.15 -3.11 -11.43
C LEU A 115 12.27 -2.21 -10.91
N ILE A 116 12.47 -2.10 -9.60
CA ILE A 116 13.56 -1.26 -9.05
C ILE A 116 14.82 -2.09 -8.84
N ARG A 117 14.71 -3.21 -8.11
CA ARG A 117 15.86 -4.08 -7.80
C ARG A 117 16.24 -4.96 -8.98
N GLY A 118 15.27 -5.46 -9.75
CA GLY A 118 15.52 -6.31 -10.92
C GLY A 118 15.97 -5.56 -12.18
N THR A 119 15.95 -4.22 -12.18
CA THR A 119 16.56 -3.39 -13.24
C THR A 119 18.06 -3.15 -13.00
N SER A 120 18.63 -3.79 -11.98
CA SER A 120 20.07 -3.76 -11.66
C SER A 120 20.91 -4.81 -12.41
N GLU A 121 20.38 -5.45 -13.46
CA GLU A 121 21.11 -6.37 -14.36
C GLU A 121 21.50 -5.74 -15.70
#